data_AF-A0A5C6DVI0-F1
#
_entry.id   AF-A0A5C6DVI0-F1
#
_cell.length_a   1.000
_cell.length_b   1.000
_cell.length_c   1.000
_cell.angle_alpha   90.00
_cell.angle_beta   90.00
_cell.angle_gamma   90.00
#
_symmetry.space_group_name_H-M   'P 1'
#
loop_
_entity.id
_entity.type
_entity.pdbx_description
1 polymer ?
#
loop_
_entity_poly.entity_id
_entity_poly.type
_entity_poly.pdbx_seq_one_letter_code
_entity_poly.pdbx_strand_id
1 'polypeptide(L)'
;MSVCKINIKRYILPIVMIMSQPLFVHAESLVYEGSGGVGEGKHIVFVAGDHEYRSEESLPALARILAKHHGFQCTVLFNIDPDSGEIVAGKPSNIPGMEALDTADLAVVFLRFQNLPAEQMEHFDAYLKRGGPVVGMRTSTHAFQIPEGQPFAKYSFQSKDSSYPLGFGHQVLGQTWVGHYGRNHVQSTRIETVDAMKQHPILRGVKDVWVQAGGYVGKPTDGDILTMAQPLDGMTPDSSPSATQPPMPSEWTRTYQSDSGEEGRVFTSLYGTPEDLTNEGYRRLMINGIFWALGLEDSVTPELNVALVGPFKPNTFGNQKHARGIKPEAYAGFESPIPAHNDVPK
;
A
#
# COMPACT_ATOMS: atom_id res chain seq x y z
N MET A 1 28.23 63.85 -64.35
CA MET A 1 27.93 62.42 -64.53
C MET A 1 28.00 61.76 -63.16
N SER A 2 26.85 61.36 -62.62
CA SER A 2 26.66 61.06 -61.20
C SER A 2 27.17 59.65 -60.84
N VAL A 3 27.99 59.56 -59.79
CA VAL A 3 28.58 58.31 -59.28
C VAL A 3 27.58 57.66 -58.31
N CYS A 4 27.21 56.42 -58.60
CA CYS A 4 26.26 55.62 -57.83
C CYS A 4 26.93 55.08 -56.54
N LYS A 5 26.38 55.40 -55.36
CA LYS A 5 26.77 54.79 -54.07
C LYS A 5 25.81 53.65 -53.74
N ILE A 6 26.35 52.44 -53.65
CA ILE A 6 25.63 51.23 -53.22
C ILE A 6 25.59 51.21 -51.68
N ASN A 7 24.40 51.08 -51.10
CA ASN A 7 24.19 51.03 -49.65
C ASN A 7 23.77 49.60 -49.27
N ILE A 8 24.65 48.84 -48.62
CA ILE A 8 24.40 47.46 -48.20
C ILE A 8 23.71 47.49 -46.83
N LYS A 9 22.42 47.13 -46.77
CA LYS A 9 21.71 46.87 -45.52
C LYS A 9 21.98 45.42 -45.06
N ARG A 10 22.65 45.27 -43.94
CA ARG A 10 22.79 44.00 -43.19
C ARG A 10 21.45 43.69 -42.51
N TYR A 11 20.82 42.58 -42.87
CA TYR A 11 19.69 42.02 -42.12
C TYR A 11 20.22 40.99 -41.13
N ILE A 12 20.02 41.25 -39.84
CA ILE A 12 20.27 40.28 -38.75
C ILE A 12 18.96 39.50 -38.56
N LEU A 13 18.98 38.22 -38.86
CA LEU A 13 17.86 37.30 -38.62
C LEU A 13 17.92 36.85 -37.14
N PRO A 14 16.84 36.97 -36.35
CA PRO A 14 16.84 36.48 -34.98
C PRO A 14 16.76 34.95 -34.99
N ILE A 15 17.76 34.30 -34.40
CA ILE A 15 17.75 32.86 -34.13
C ILE A 15 16.83 32.63 -32.93
N VAL A 16 15.65 32.06 -33.17
CA VAL A 16 14.75 31.60 -32.10
C VAL A 16 15.28 30.25 -31.62
N MET A 17 15.90 30.23 -30.44
CA MET A 17 16.37 29.02 -29.79
C MET A 17 15.18 28.36 -29.10
N ILE A 18 14.61 27.34 -29.73
CA ILE A 18 13.55 26.51 -29.14
C ILE A 18 14.19 25.65 -28.07
N MET A 19 14.07 26.04 -26.80
CA MET A 19 14.42 25.18 -25.68
C MET A 19 13.40 24.04 -25.63
N SER A 20 13.81 22.83 -26.02
CA SER A 20 13.07 21.61 -25.75
C SER A 20 13.10 21.36 -24.24
N GLN A 21 12.00 21.67 -23.55
CA GLN A 21 11.82 21.18 -22.19
C GLN A 21 11.63 19.66 -22.24
N PRO A 22 12.28 18.89 -21.36
CA PRO A 22 12.00 17.46 -21.26
C PRO A 22 10.53 17.29 -20.87
N LEU A 23 9.77 16.54 -21.69
CA LEU A 23 8.48 16.01 -21.25
C LEU A 23 8.77 14.99 -20.17
N PHE A 24 8.55 15.37 -18.90
CA PHE A 24 8.33 14.37 -17.87
C PHE A 24 6.99 13.70 -18.19
N VAL A 25 7.04 12.42 -18.54
CA VAL A 25 5.84 11.59 -18.57
C VAL A 25 5.41 11.42 -17.12
N HIS A 26 4.51 12.28 -16.66
CA HIS A 26 3.75 12.01 -15.45
C HIS A 26 2.88 10.78 -15.78
N ALA A 27 3.25 9.61 -15.26
CA ALA A 27 2.29 8.52 -15.14
C ALA A 27 1.20 9.04 -14.20
N GLU A 28 -0.03 9.22 -14.72
CA GLU A 28 -1.14 9.72 -13.91
C GLU A 28 -1.42 8.68 -12.81
N SER A 29 -1.50 9.15 -11.56
CA SER A 29 -1.91 8.32 -10.43
C SER A 29 -3.33 7.78 -10.67
N LEU A 30 -3.60 6.55 -10.24
CA LEU A 30 -4.94 5.97 -10.35
C LEU A 30 -5.86 6.53 -9.28
N VAL A 31 -6.81 7.38 -9.66
CA VAL A 31 -7.76 8.02 -8.73
C VAL A 31 -9.16 7.44 -8.92
N TYR A 32 -9.76 6.99 -7.83
CA TYR A 32 -11.17 6.62 -7.76
C TYR A 32 -11.92 7.67 -6.95
N GLU A 33 -12.84 8.37 -7.61
CA GLU A 33 -13.70 9.34 -6.95
C GLU A 33 -14.89 8.67 -6.28
N GLY A 34 -15.15 9.04 -5.04
CA GLY A 34 -16.31 8.61 -4.29
C GLY A 34 -17.59 9.27 -4.81
N SER A 35 -18.72 8.55 -4.79
CA SER A 35 -20.02 9.09 -5.22
C SER A 35 -20.93 9.50 -4.06
N GLY A 36 -20.35 9.83 -2.89
CA GLY A 36 -21.03 10.15 -1.63
C GLY A 36 -20.99 9.03 -0.59
N GLY A 37 -21.09 9.39 0.70
CA GLY A 37 -21.03 8.44 1.82
C GLY A 37 -20.26 8.98 3.02
N VAL A 38 -20.01 8.13 4.03
CA VAL A 38 -19.27 8.50 5.25
C VAL A 38 -17.83 8.98 4.99
N GLY A 39 -17.25 8.57 3.86
CA GLY A 39 -15.93 8.96 3.41
C GLY A 39 -15.88 10.23 2.57
N GLU A 40 -17.02 10.88 2.30
CA GLU A 40 -17.06 12.10 1.49
C GLU A 40 -16.16 13.19 2.10
N GLY A 41 -15.34 13.81 1.24
CA GLY A 41 -14.36 14.82 1.65
C GLY A 41 -13.12 14.27 2.34
N LYS A 42 -12.94 12.93 2.40
CA LYS A 42 -11.74 12.29 2.92
C LYS A 42 -10.92 11.63 1.81
N HIS A 43 -9.61 11.77 1.89
CA HIS A 43 -8.65 11.28 0.91
C HIS A 43 -7.77 10.16 1.48
N ILE A 44 -7.82 8.98 0.87
CA ILE A 44 -6.98 7.83 1.21
C ILE A 44 -5.94 7.63 0.10
N VAL A 45 -4.67 7.57 0.47
CA VAL A 45 -3.57 7.24 -0.45
C VAL A 45 -3.09 5.82 -0.19
N PHE A 46 -3.13 5.00 -1.22
CA PHE A 46 -2.65 3.62 -1.22
C PHE A 46 -1.30 3.56 -1.91
N VAL A 47 -0.29 2.99 -1.27
CA VAL A 47 1.08 2.92 -1.79
C VAL A 47 1.47 1.47 -2.03
N ALA A 48 1.46 1.05 -3.30
CA ALA A 48 1.73 -0.31 -3.76
C ALA A 48 3.15 -0.46 -4.30
N GLY A 49 3.87 -1.48 -3.82
CA GLY A 49 5.27 -1.68 -4.18
C GLY A 49 5.92 -2.93 -3.62
N ASP A 50 5.14 -4.00 -3.50
CA ASP A 50 5.63 -5.30 -3.06
C ASP A 50 6.07 -6.20 -4.24
N HIS A 51 6.98 -7.15 -3.98
CA HIS A 51 7.61 -8.01 -5.01
C HIS A 51 6.96 -9.40 -5.16
N GLU A 52 6.10 -9.80 -4.22
CA GLU A 52 5.66 -11.19 -4.04
C GLU A 52 4.14 -11.33 -3.81
N TYR A 53 3.60 -10.60 -2.84
CA TYR A 53 2.23 -10.57 -2.34
C TYR A 53 1.29 -9.62 -3.09
N ARG A 54 1.73 -9.02 -4.20
CA ARG A 54 0.87 -8.39 -5.22
C ARG A 54 0.03 -7.21 -4.71
N SER A 55 0.68 -6.27 -4.05
CA SER A 55 0.08 -5.00 -3.59
C SER A 55 -0.69 -4.25 -4.69
N GLU A 56 -0.24 -4.33 -5.93
CA GLU A 56 -0.82 -3.70 -7.12
C GLU A 56 -2.14 -4.34 -7.58
N GLU A 57 -2.56 -5.45 -6.96
CA GLU A 57 -3.90 -6.02 -7.14
C GLU A 57 -4.76 -5.78 -5.89
N SER A 58 -4.19 -5.95 -4.69
CA SER A 58 -4.93 -5.76 -3.44
C SER A 58 -5.38 -4.33 -3.20
N LEU A 59 -4.48 -3.36 -3.40
CA LEU A 59 -4.76 -1.98 -3.06
C LEU A 59 -5.80 -1.34 -3.99
N PRO A 60 -5.76 -1.54 -5.33
CA PRO A 60 -6.87 -1.14 -6.19
C PRO A 60 -8.21 -1.77 -5.82
N ALA A 61 -8.23 -3.04 -5.42
CA ALA A 61 -9.46 -3.71 -5.01
C ALA A 61 -10.07 -3.05 -3.75
N LEU A 62 -9.26 -2.81 -2.72
CA LEU A 62 -9.70 -2.11 -1.50
C LEU A 62 -10.13 -0.67 -1.79
N ALA A 63 -9.35 0.06 -2.58
CA ALA A 63 -9.63 1.44 -2.98
C ALA A 63 -11.00 1.55 -3.67
N ARG A 64 -11.33 0.61 -4.57
CA ARG A 64 -12.64 0.61 -5.24
C ARG A 64 -13.79 0.33 -4.29
N ILE A 65 -13.64 -0.59 -3.34
CA ILE A 65 -14.65 -0.83 -2.29
C ILE A 65 -14.91 0.47 -1.52
N LEU A 66 -13.84 1.14 -1.09
CA LEU A 66 -13.91 2.37 -0.30
C LEU A 66 -14.52 3.54 -1.09
N ALA A 67 -14.07 3.78 -2.31
CA ALA A 67 -14.62 4.84 -3.14
C ALA A 67 -16.08 4.56 -3.53
N LYS A 68 -16.38 3.37 -4.04
CA LYS A 68 -17.70 3.04 -4.60
C LYS A 68 -18.78 2.91 -3.55
N HIS A 69 -18.48 2.29 -2.41
CA HIS A 69 -19.49 1.98 -1.39
C HIS A 69 -19.53 3.01 -0.26
N HIS A 70 -18.43 3.74 -0.03
CA HIS A 70 -18.30 4.58 1.15
C HIS A 70 -17.95 6.04 0.83
N GLY A 71 -17.69 6.39 -0.42
CA GLY A 71 -17.57 7.79 -0.86
C GLY A 71 -16.20 8.42 -0.64
N PHE A 72 -15.18 7.65 -0.28
CA PHE A 72 -13.80 8.16 -0.17
C PHE A 72 -13.23 8.55 -1.52
N GLN A 73 -12.42 9.61 -1.57
CA GLN A 73 -11.46 9.79 -2.65
C GLN A 73 -10.29 8.83 -2.39
N CYS A 74 -9.96 7.98 -3.35
CA CYS A 74 -8.88 7.00 -3.21
C CYS A 74 -7.85 7.18 -4.33
N THR A 75 -6.60 7.49 -3.99
CA THR A 75 -5.47 7.53 -4.92
C THR A 75 -4.62 6.28 -4.72
N VAL A 76 -4.36 5.51 -5.77
CA VAL A 76 -3.46 4.37 -5.73
C VAL A 76 -2.18 4.70 -6.51
N LEU A 77 -1.07 4.61 -5.79
CA LEU A 77 0.29 4.81 -6.30
C LEU A 77 0.95 3.45 -6.45
N PHE A 78 1.76 3.29 -7.51
CA PHE A 78 2.42 2.04 -7.84
C PHE A 78 3.92 2.26 -8.03
N ASN A 79 4.71 1.20 -7.87
CA ASN A 79 6.01 1.16 -8.50
C ASN A 79 5.86 1.16 -10.03
N ILE A 80 6.49 2.14 -10.68
CA ILE A 80 6.43 2.36 -12.13
C ILE A 80 7.83 2.27 -12.73
N ASP A 81 7.97 1.51 -13.80
CA ASP A 81 9.13 1.56 -14.67
C ASP A 81 9.14 2.90 -15.43
N PRO A 82 10.18 3.75 -15.25
CA PRO A 82 10.18 5.11 -15.81
C PRO A 82 10.28 5.16 -17.34
N ASP A 83 10.75 4.08 -17.98
CA ASP A 83 10.92 4.04 -19.43
C ASP A 83 9.62 3.61 -20.13
N SER A 84 8.94 2.59 -19.59
CA SER A 84 7.73 2.02 -20.19
C SER A 84 6.43 2.63 -19.65
N GLY A 85 6.46 3.15 -18.41
CA GLY A 85 5.27 3.55 -17.65
C GLY A 85 4.45 2.38 -17.11
N GLU A 86 5.00 1.16 -17.15
CA GLU A 86 4.34 -0.04 -16.64
C GLU A 86 4.49 -0.17 -15.11
N ILE A 87 3.47 -0.75 -14.49
CA ILE A 87 3.51 -1.22 -13.10
C ILE A 87 4.50 -2.37 -13.00
N VAL A 88 5.39 -2.29 -12.02
CA VAL A 88 6.39 -3.31 -11.72
C VAL A 88 6.28 -3.78 -10.28
N ALA A 89 6.62 -5.04 -10.02
CA ALA A 89 6.65 -5.57 -8.66
C ALA A 89 7.93 -5.10 -7.92
N GLY A 90 7.80 -3.88 -7.39
CA GLY A 90 8.68 -3.12 -6.51
C GLY A 90 10.15 -2.90 -6.91
N LYS A 91 10.58 -3.26 -8.12
CA LYS A 91 11.79 -2.71 -8.74
C LYS A 91 11.53 -2.30 -10.21
N PRO A 92 12.02 -1.12 -10.66
CA PRO A 92 12.74 -0.11 -9.87
C PRO A 92 11.89 0.52 -8.74
N SER A 93 12.57 1.01 -7.71
CA SER A 93 11.94 1.82 -6.65
C SER A 93 11.65 3.21 -7.21
N ASN A 94 10.45 3.42 -7.71
CA ASN A 94 9.99 4.66 -8.31
C ASN A 94 8.46 4.70 -8.23
N ILE A 95 7.91 5.58 -7.41
CA ILE A 95 6.47 5.72 -7.16
C ILE A 95 6.11 7.19 -7.44
N PRO A 96 5.81 7.56 -8.70
CA PRO A 96 5.35 8.92 -9.00
C PRO A 96 4.00 9.19 -8.31
N GLY A 97 3.74 10.45 -7.94
CA GLY A 97 2.49 10.86 -7.28
C GLY A 97 2.53 10.85 -5.75
N MET A 98 3.70 10.65 -5.12
CA MET A 98 3.84 10.63 -3.66
C MET A 98 3.43 11.96 -2.99
N GLU A 99 3.41 13.07 -3.73
CA GLU A 99 2.86 14.35 -3.30
C GLU A 99 1.37 14.28 -2.90
N ALA A 100 0.62 13.26 -3.36
CA ALA A 100 -0.74 13.00 -2.90
C ALA A 100 -0.80 12.77 -1.37
N LEU A 101 0.29 12.31 -0.75
CA LEU A 101 0.38 12.17 0.70
C LEU A 101 0.34 13.52 1.41
N ASP A 102 0.61 14.66 0.76
CA ASP A 102 0.61 15.96 1.44
C ASP A 102 -0.78 16.34 1.96
N THR A 103 -1.84 15.86 1.31
CA THR A 103 -3.24 16.13 1.66
C THR A 103 -4.01 14.91 2.16
N ALA A 104 -3.40 13.73 2.18
CA ALA A 104 -4.07 12.50 2.57
C ALA A 104 -4.50 12.50 4.05
N ASP A 105 -5.70 11.98 4.32
CA ASP A 105 -6.22 11.68 5.66
C ASP A 105 -5.74 10.31 6.17
N LEU A 106 -5.37 9.39 5.27
CA LEU A 106 -4.86 8.06 5.60
C LEU A 106 -3.89 7.57 4.52
N ALA A 107 -2.77 6.97 4.95
CA ALA A 107 -1.89 6.19 4.11
C ALA A 107 -2.10 4.68 4.32
N VAL A 108 -2.40 3.94 3.25
CA VAL A 108 -2.42 2.48 3.24
C VAL A 108 -1.15 1.98 2.57
N VAL A 109 -0.24 1.40 3.36
CA VAL A 109 1.12 1.05 2.93
C VAL A 109 1.23 -0.45 2.71
N PHE A 110 1.53 -0.84 1.48
CA PHE A 110 1.84 -2.21 1.10
C PHE A 110 3.09 -2.21 0.22
N LEU A 111 4.22 -1.98 0.88
CA LEU A 111 5.54 -1.86 0.28
C LEU A 111 6.47 -2.97 0.72
N ARG A 112 7.51 -3.22 -0.07
CA ARG A 112 8.62 -4.11 0.27
C ARG A 112 9.95 -3.58 -0.22
N PHE A 113 10.92 -3.45 0.69
CA PHE A 113 12.33 -3.16 0.39
C PHE A 113 12.54 -2.01 -0.61
N GLN A 114 11.75 -0.95 -0.50
CA GLN A 114 11.84 0.22 -1.35
C GLN A 114 13.06 1.08 -0.99
N ASN A 115 13.72 1.60 -2.01
CA ASN A 115 14.70 2.69 -1.91
C ASN A 115 14.27 3.81 -2.86
N LEU A 116 13.22 4.55 -2.48
CA LEU A 116 12.63 5.58 -3.33
C LEU A 116 13.60 6.76 -3.51
N PRO A 117 13.51 7.50 -4.64
CA PRO A 117 14.14 8.79 -4.79
C PRO A 117 13.80 9.74 -3.64
N ALA A 118 14.75 10.60 -3.26
CA ALA A 118 14.61 11.47 -2.09
C ALA A 118 13.40 12.40 -2.22
N GLU A 119 13.15 12.92 -3.43
CA GLU A 119 12.01 13.77 -3.78
C GLU A 119 10.65 13.06 -3.65
N GLN A 120 10.60 11.73 -3.70
CA GLN A 120 9.38 10.98 -3.43
C GLN A 120 9.24 10.66 -1.94
N MET A 121 10.38 10.36 -1.30
CA MET A 121 10.42 10.00 0.11
C MET A 121 10.16 11.19 1.05
N GLU A 122 10.43 12.42 0.63
CA GLU A 122 10.15 13.62 1.42
C GLU A 122 8.67 13.79 1.76
N HIS A 123 7.77 13.43 0.84
CA HIS A 123 6.32 13.46 1.08
C HIS A 123 5.90 12.43 2.14
N PHE A 124 6.53 11.25 2.13
CA PHE A 124 6.28 10.22 3.15
C PHE A 124 6.84 10.62 4.52
N ASP A 125 8.04 11.21 4.59
CA ASP A 125 8.61 11.76 5.82
C ASP A 125 7.72 12.89 6.38
N ALA A 126 7.27 13.81 5.53
CA ALA A 126 6.35 14.89 5.90
C ALA A 126 5.00 14.35 6.43
N TYR A 127 4.43 13.34 5.76
CA TYR A 127 3.21 12.65 6.20
C TYR A 127 3.34 12.10 7.62
N LEU A 128 4.43 11.39 7.90
CA LEU A 128 4.65 10.81 9.22
C LEU A 128 4.90 11.87 10.28
N LYS A 129 5.68 12.92 9.96
CA LYS A 129 6.00 14.02 10.88
C LYS A 129 4.80 14.81 11.34
N ARG A 130 3.74 14.89 10.53
CA ARG A 130 2.46 15.52 10.91
C ARG A 130 1.47 14.58 11.63
N GLY A 131 1.86 13.33 11.91
CA GLY A 131 1.00 12.37 12.61
C GLY A 131 -0.07 11.73 11.74
N GLY A 132 0.15 11.62 10.43
CA GLY A 132 -0.80 10.96 9.52
C GLY A 132 -1.10 9.51 9.92
N PRO A 133 -2.38 9.08 9.99
CA PRO A 133 -2.75 7.69 10.25
C PRO A 133 -2.17 6.69 9.23
N VAL A 134 -1.84 5.48 9.67
CA VAL A 134 -1.25 4.46 8.79
C VAL A 134 -1.99 3.13 8.89
N VAL A 135 -2.34 2.55 7.75
CA VAL A 135 -2.68 1.13 7.67
C VAL A 135 -1.52 0.39 7.01
N GLY A 136 -0.84 -0.48 7.76
CA GLY A 136 0.23 -1.32 7.25
C GLY A 136 -0.29 -2.69 6.86
N MET A 137 -0.16 -3.07 5.59
CA MET A 137 -0.40 -4.45 5.15
C MET A 137 0.93 -5.19 5.00
N ARG A 138 0.99 -6.51 5.17
CA ARG A 138 2.20 -7.27 4.83
C ARG A 138 2.55 -6.91 3.40
N THR A 139 3.76 -6.44 3.09
CA THR A 139 5.04 -6.56 3.82
C THR A 139 5.57 -5.26 4.46
N SER A 140 4.71 -4.31 4.77
CA SER A 140 5.10 -2.96 5.21
C SER A 140 5.97 -2.86 6.47
N THR A 141 6.04 -3.92 7.30
CA THR A 141 7.04 -4.03 8.39
C THR A 141 8.49 -3.90 7.90
N HIS A 142 8.73 -4.14 6.62
CA HIS A 142 9.98 -3.87 5.92
C HIS A 142 9.74 -3.16 4.60
N ALA A 143 8.90 -2.12 4.63
CA ALA A 143 8.60 -1.27 3.50
C ALA A 143 9.85 -0.74 2.80
N PHE A 144 10.89 -0.34 3.57
CA PHE A 144 12.07 0.33 3.04
C PHE A 144 13.37 -0.43 3.30
N GLN A 145 14.25 -0.45 2.31
CA GLN A 145 15.64 -0.92 2.41
C GLN A 145 16.55 0.14 1.79
N ILE A 146 16.82 1.18 2.57
CA ILE A 146 17.60 2.33 2.15
C ILE A 146 19.06 2.15 2.63
N PRO A 147 20.07 2.30 1.75
CA PRO A 147 21.48 2.19 2.14
C PRO A 147 21.88 3.24 3.20
N GLU A 148 22.78 2.85 4.11
CA GLU A 148 23.36 3.78 5.09
C GLU A 148 24.01 4.99 4.38
N GLY A 149 23.80 6.19 4.93
CA GLY A 149 24.33 7.45 4.38
C GLY A 149 23.47 8.12 3.30
N GLN A 150 22.45 7.45 2.76
CA GLN A 150 21.46 8.11 1.89
C GLN A 150 20.45 8.92 2.71
N PRO A 151 19.81 9.95 2.12
CA PRO A 151 18.64 10.59 2.70
C PRO A 151 17.62 9.54 3.15
N PHE A 152 16.96 9.78 4.28
CA PHE A 152 15.90 8.92 4.80
C PHE A 152 16.33 7.49 5.21
N ALA A 153 17.63 7.19 5.27
CA ALA A 153 18.16 5.89 5.70
C ALA A 153 17.62 5.40 7.07
N LYS A 154 17.22 6.34 7.94
CA LYS A 154 16.55 6.04 9.22
C LYS A 154 15.31 5.14 9.06
N TYR A 155 14.58 5.21 7.94
CA TYR A 155 13.38 4.40 7.72
C TYR A 155 13.65 2.96 7.27
N SER A 156 14.90 2.64 6.89
CA SER A 156 15.31 1.29 6.50
C SER A 156 14.95 0.28 7.59
N PHE A 157 14.37 -0.86 7.24
CA PHE A 157 13.82 -1.84 8.21
C PHE A 157 14.83 -2.36 9.24
N GLN A 158 16.13 -2.24 8.93
CA GLN A 158 17.26 -2.63 9.77
C GLN A 158 18.08 -1.40 10.22
N SER A 159 17.44 -0.23 10.29
CA SER A 159 18.07 1.02 10.70
C SER A 159 18.77 0.86 12.05
N LYS A 160 20.01 1.36 12.10
CA LYS A 160 20.83 1.46 13.32
C LYS A 160 20.84 2.89 13.86
N ASP A 161 20.05 3.78 13.29
CA ASP A 161 19.89 5.13 13.82
C ASP A 161 19.28 5.04 15.23
N SER A 162 19.99 5.58 16.22
CA SER A 162 19.55 5.52 17.62
C SER A 162 18.27 6.32 17.88
N SER A 163 17.95 7.30 17.04
CA SER A 163 16.70 8.06 17.10
C SER A 163 15.52 7.37 16.42
N TYR A 164 15.79 6.35 15.59
CA TYR A 164 14.77 5.63 14.83
C TYR A 164 15.17 4.16 14.59
N PRO A 165 15.38 3.38 15.68
CA PRO A 165 15.92 2.03 15.58
C PRO A 165 14.95 1.09 14.87
N LEU A 166 15.47 0.19 14.03
CA LEU A 166 14.69 -0.81 13.29
C LEU A 166 13.65 -0.22 12.30
N GLY A 167 13.74 1.08 12.01
CA GLY A 167 13.08 1.69 10.87
C GLY A 167 11.56 1.83 10.98
N PHE A 168 10.95 2.14 9.83
CA PHE A 168 9.54 2.49 9.72
C PHE A 168 8.62 1.41 10.32
N GLY A 169 8.83 0.15 9.97
CA GLY A 169 7.98 -0.94 10.46
C GLY A 169 7.98 -1.04 11.98
N HIS A 170 9.14 -0.93 12.61
CA HIS A 170 9.21 -0.99 14.08
C HIS A 170 8.61 0.26 14.74
N GLN A 171 8.98 1.44 14.26
CA GLN A 171 8.62 2.70 14.91
C GLN A 171 7.15 3.09 14.71
N VAL A 172 6.60 2.83 13.52
CA VAL A 172 5.21 3.18 13.18
C VAL A 172 4.30 1.97 13.36
N LEU A 173 4.63 0.84 12.75
CA LEU A 173 3.77 -0.34 12.76
C LEU A 173 3.93 -1.22 14.01
N GLY A 174 4.92 -0.94 14.87
CA GLY A 174 5.21 -1.76 16.05
C GLY A 174 5.95 -3.06 15.78
N GLN A 175 6.39 -3.30 14.54
CA GLN A 175 7.21 -4.45 14.21
C GLN A 175 8.03 -4.24 12.92
N THR A 176 9.34 -4.50 12.97
CA THR A 176 10.16 -4.71 11.76
C THR A 176 10.08 -6.16 11.26
N TRP A 177 10.66 -6.47 10.10
CA TRP A 177 10.75 -7.85 9.62
C TRP A 177 11.46 -8.78 10.60
N VAL A 178 10.76 -9.84 11.00
CA VAL A 178 11.32 -10.92 11.84
C VAL A 178 11.56 -12.18 11.01
N GLY A 179 10.54 -12.63 10.27
CA GLY A 179 10.64 -13.83 9.45
C GLY A 179 9.30 -14.43 9.06
N HIS A 180 9.35 -15.34 8.09
CA HIS A 180 8.23 -16.23 7.80
C HIS A 180 7.99 -17.17 8.98
N TYR A 181 6.75 -17.61 9.14
CA TYR A 181 6.36 -18.54 10.19
C TYR A 181 5.71 -19.78 9.56
N GLY A 182 6.51 -20.84 9.43
CA GLY A 182 6.13 -22.02 8.64
C GLY A 182 6.62 -21.95 7.20
N ARG A 183 6.09 -22.83 6.36
CA ARG A 183 6.46 -23.02 4.95
C ARG A 183 5.52 -22.23 4.05
N ASN A 184 6.04 -21.16 3.48
CA ASN A 184 5.31 -20.33 2.51
C ASN A 184 4.89 -21.16 1.27
N HIS A 185 3.78 -20.78 0.62
CA HIS A 185 3.23 -21.41 -0.59
C HIS A 185 2.67 -22.85 -0.45
N VAL A 186 2.72 -23.46 0.74
CA VAL A 186 2.15 -24.79 1.00
C VAL A 186 1.31 -24.86 2.28
N GLN A 187 1.39 -23.83 3.13
CA GLN A 187 0.55 -23.64 4.31
C GLN A 187 -0.23 -22.33 4.13
N SER A 188 -1.53 -22.39 4.40
CA SER A 188 -2.41 -21.24 4.54
C SER A 188 -2.53 -20.85 6.02
N THR A 189 -3.33 -19.83 6.34
CA THR A 189 -3.52 -19.38 7.72
C THR A 189 -5.00 -19.20 8.05
N ARG A 190 -5.43 -19.69 9.22
CA ARG A 190 -6.70 -19.30 9.84
C ARG A 190 -6.44 -18.17 10.84
N ILE A 191 -7.21 -17.09 10.77
CA ILE A 191 -7.08 -15.95 11.67
C ILE A 191 -8.30 -15.94 12.60
N GLU A 192 -8.03 -15.95 13.90
CA GLU A 192 -9.07 -16.00 14.94
C GLU A 192 -8.99 -14.75 15.82
N THR A 193 -10.14 -14.20 16.18
CA THR A 193 -10.21 -13.01 17.04
C THR A 193 -9.75 -13.34 18.46
N VAL A 194 -9.00 -12.44 19.08
CA VAL A 194 -8.68 -12.52 20.51
C VAL A 194 -9.95 -12.28 21.33
N ASP A 195 -10.24 -13.17 22.28
CA ASP A 195 -11.48 -13.12 23.09
C ASP A 195 -11.71 -11.76 23.78
N ALA A 196 -10.63 -11.17 24.32
CA ALA A 196 -10.69 -9.86 24.98
C ALA A 196 -11.00 -8.70 24.02
N MET A 197 -10.74 -8.87 22.72
CA MET A 197 -10.92 -7.83 21.70
C MET A 197 -12.23 -7.97 20.93
N LYS A 198 -13.10 -8.94 21.24
CA LYS A 198 -14.36 -9.20 20.50
C LYS A 198 -15.28 -7.98 20.35
N GLN A 199 -15.20 -7.01 21.27
CA GLN A 199 -15.99 -5.77 21.23
C GLN A 199 -15.30 -4.63 20.47
N HIS A 200 -14.04 -4.81 20.04
CA HIS A 200 -13.31 -3.81 19.30
C HIS A 200 -14.01 -3.51 17.96
N PRO A 201 -14.19 -2.23 17.57
CA PRO A 201 -14.94 -1.87 16.37
C PRO A 201 -14.45 -2.59 15.11
N ILE A 202 -13.14 -2.79 14.98
CA ILE A 202 -12.53 -3.50 13.83
C ILE A 202 -13.09 -4.92 13.67
N LEU A 203 -13.44 -5.61 14.76
CA LEU A 203 -13.89 -7.00 14.72
C LEU A 203 -15.41 -7.16 14.51
N ARG A 204 -16.17 -6.06 14.41
CA ARG A 204 -17.63 -6.12 14.17
C ARG A 204 -17.93 -6.79 12.83
N GLY A 205 -18.70 -7.87 12.88
CA GLY A 205 -19.09 -8.66 11.70
C GLY A 205 -17.99 -9.53 11.09
N VAL A 206 -16.75 -9.47 11.61
CA VAL A 206 -15.63 -10.28 11.09
C VAL A 206 -15.84 -11.74 11.51
N LYS A 207 -15.84 -12.66 10.53
CA LYS A 207 -16.09 -14.09 10.73
C LYS A 207 -15.26 -14.91 9.75
N ASP A 208 -14.92 -16.14 10.15
CA ASP A 208 -14.36 -17.18 9.27
C ASP A 208 -13.17 -16.71 8.43
N VAL A 209 -12.26 -15.95 9.05
CA VAL A 209 -11.12 -15.36 8.37
C VAL A 209 -10.11 -16.47 8.06
N TRP A 210 -9.94 -16.72 6.77
CA TRP A 210 -8.93 -17.61 6.23
C TRP A 210 -8.22 -16.89 5.09
N VAL A 211 -6.89 -16.97 5.11
CA VAL A 211 -5.99 -16.29 4.19
C VAL A 211 -5.06 -17.30 3.57
N GLN A 212 -4.76 -17.13 2.29
CA GLN A 212 -3.92 -18.04 1.52
C GLN A 212 -2.44 -17.82 1.81
N ALA A 213 -2.06 -16.61 2.21
CA ALA A 213 -0.70 -16.34 2.64
C ALA A 213 -0.31 -17.21 3.86
N GLY A 214 0.90 -17.78 3.77
CA GLY A 214 1.47 -18.55 4.86
C GLY A 214 1.83 -17.69 6.07
N GLY A 215 2.02 -18.35 7.21
CA GLY A 215 2.26 -17.70 8.50
C GLY A 215 3.38 -16.66 8.49
N TYR A 216 3.24 -15.67 9.35
CA TYR A 216 4.21 -14.61 9.57
C TYR A 216 4.52 -14.52 11.07
N VAL A 217 5.76 -14.21 11.43
CA VAL A 217 6.10 -14.03 12.86
C VAL A 217 5.53 -12.69 13.33
N GLY A 218 4.53 -12.73 14.21
CA GLY A 218 3.97 -11.55 14.87
C GLY A 218 4.48 -11.36 16.29
N LYS A 219 5.10 -10.22 16.54
CA LYS A 219 5.64 -9.75 17.82
C LYS A 219 5.53 -8.22 17.90
N PRO A 220 4.30 -7.65 17.82
CA PRO A 220 4.13 -6.23 17.99
C PRO A 220 4.71 -5.79 19.35
N THR A 221 5.37 -4.64 19.37
CA THR A 221 6.00 -4.08 20.58
C THR A 221 4.99 -3.63 21.63
N ASP A 222 3.80 -3.25 21.18
CA ASP A 222 2.77 -2.55 21.92
C ASP A 222 1.46 -2.57 21.13
N GLY A 223 0.42 -1.97 21.71
CA GLY A 223 -0.89 -1.87 21.10
C GLY A 223 -1.80 -3.05 21.40
N ASP A 224 -3.01 -2.99 20.84
CA ASP A 224 -4.04 -4.01 21.04
C ASP A 224 -3.92 -5.10 19.98
N ILE A 225 -3.65 -6.33 20.41
CA ILE A 225 -3.61 -7.51 19.53
C ILE A 225 -5.04 -7.98 19.29
N LEU A 226 -5.54 -7.80 18.07
CA LEU A 226 -6.92 -8.08 17.70
C LEU A 226 -7.15 -9.54 17.36
N THR A 227 -6.15 -10.19 16.78
CA THR A 227 -6.27 -11.52 16.19
C THR A 227 -4.99 -12.34 16.35
N MET A 228 -5.17 -13.65 16.29
CA MET A 228 -4.10 -14.64 16.26
C MET A 228 -4.21 -15.47 14.97
N ALA A 229 -3.11 -15.55 14.23
CA ALA A 229 -2.94 -16.34 13.03
C ALA A 229 -2.39 -17.74 13.35
N GLN A 230 -3.18 -18.76 13.07
CA GLN A 230 -2.81 -20.17 13.14
C GLN A 230 -2.44 -20.68 11.73
N PRO A 231 -1.17 -21.04 11.46
CA PRO A 231 -0.81 -21.73 10.23
C PRO A 231 -1.55 -23.07 10.11
N LEU A 232 -1.97 -23.43 8.89
CA LEU A 232 -2.64 -24.69 8.58
C LEU A 232 -1.71 -25.56 7.73
N ASP A 233 -1.72 -26.88 7.93
CA ASP A 233 -0.96 -27.86 7.15
C ASP A 233 -1.65 -28.18 5.81
N GLY A 234 -1.93 -27.14 5.03
CA GLY A 234 -2.50 -27.22 3.70
C GLY A 234 -3.01 -25.86 3.21
N MET A 235 -3.51 -25.83 1.97
CA MET A 235 -3.95 -24.62 1.27
C MET A 235 -5.49 -24.52 1.17
N THR A 236 -6.21 -25.14 2.09
CA THR A 236 -7.68 -25.08 2.17
C THR A 236 -8.13 -24.61 3.55
N PRO A 237 -9.32 -23.98 3.67
CA PRO A 237 -9.84 -23.51 4.96
C PRO A 237 -10.03 -24.61 6.03
N ASP A 238 -10.26 -25.85 5.58
CA ASP A 238 -10.49 -27.04 6.43
C ASP A 238 -9.20 -27.84 6.72
N SER A 239 -8.05 -27.38 6.21
CA SER A 239 -6.75 -27.97 6.54
C SER A 239 -6.49 -27.95 8.05
N SER A 240 -5.92 -29.03 8.57
CA SER A 240 -5.61 -29.13 10.01
C SER A 240 -4.68 -28.00 10.47
N PRO A 241 -4.85 -27.47 11.69
CA PRO A 241 -3.86 -26.58 12.30
C PRO A 241 -2.47 -27.21 12.28
N SER A 242 -1.44 -26.41 12.05
CA SER A 242 -0.09 -26.94 11.98
C SER A 242 0.34 -27.54 13.31
N ALA A 243 0.88 -28.76 13.26
CA ALA A 243 1.38 -29.46 14.44
C ALA A 243 2.65 -28.81 15.04
N THR A 244 3.33 -27.93 14.29
CA THR A 244 4.64 -27.38 14.67
C THR A 244 4.66 -25.87 14.88
N GLN A 245 3.60 -25.17 14.49
CA GLN A 245 3.49 -23.71 14.58
C GLN A 245 2.23 -23.32 15.38
N PRO A 246 2.33 -22.98 16.68
CA PRO A 246 1.22 -22.39 17.43
C PRO A 246 0.80 -21.01 16.87
N PRO A 247 -0.40 -20.49 17.21
CA PRO A 247 -0.84 -19.19 16.71
C PRO A 247 0.07 -18.03 17.14
N MET A 248 0.21 -17.03 16.26
CA MET A 248 0.95 -15.78 16.51
C MET A 248 0.04 -14.56 16.30
N PRO A 249 0.28 -13.41 16.96
CA PRO A 249 -0.39 -12.15 16.64
C PRO A 249 -0.37 -11.84 15.14
N SER A 250 -1.48 -11.37 14.56
CA SER A 250 -1.54 -11.06 13.12
C SER A 250 -2.05 -9.67 12.77
N GLU A 251 -3.09 -9.21 13.45
CA GLU A 251 -3.60 -7.84 13.33
C GLU A 251 -3.58 -7.14 14.67
N TRP A 252 -3.11 -5.88 14.67
CA TRP A 252 -3.08 -5.06 15.87
C TRP A 252 -3.28 -3.58 15.57
N THR A 253 -3.64 -2.83 16.61
CA THR A 253 -3.72 -1.38 16.56
C THR A 253 -2.76 -0.74 17.54
N ARG A 254 -2.19 0.41 17.18
CA ARG A 254 -1.39 1.24 18.10
C ARG A 254 -1.44 2.71 17.68
N THR A 255 -0.75 3.55 18.42
CA THR A 255 -0.40 4.91 17.97
C THR A 255 1.12 5.07 17.87
N TYR A 256 1.55 6.08 17.13
CA TYR A 256 2.94 6.53 17.14
C TYR A 256 2.99 8.04 17.38
N GLN A 257 4.04 8.50 18.07
CA GLN A 257 4.26 9.91 18.32
C GLN A 257 4.94 10.55 17.11
N SER A 258 4.37 11.62 16.57
CA SER A 258 4.98 12.40 15.48
C SER A 258 5.79 13.59 16.00
N ASP A 259 6.67 14.11 15.14
CA ASP A 259 7.49 15.31 15.40
C ASP A 259 6.63 16.56 15.68
N SER A 260 5.40 16.61 15.15
CA SER A 260 4.46 17.71 15.39
C SER A 260 3.84 17.72 16.78
N GLY A 261 3.94 16.61 17.53
CA GLY A 261 3.24 16.41 18.79
C GLY A 261 1.91 15.64 18.65
N GLU A 262 1.37 15.51 17.44
CA GLU A 262 0.16 14.72 17.18
C GLU A 262 0.47 13.21 17.18
N GLU A 263 -0.51 12.40 17.61
CA GLU A 263 -0.45 10.94 17.54
C GLU A 263 -1.07 10.42 16.24
N GLY A 264 -0.33 9.58 15.51
CA GLY A 264 -0.87 8.88 14.34
C GLY A 264 -1.46 7.53 14.73
N ARG A 265 -2.73 7.28 14.36
CA ARG A 265 -3.39 5.97 14.54
C ARG A 265 -2.85 4.95 13.55
N VAL A 266 -2.61 3.73 14.02
CA VAL A 266 -2.04 2.66 13.20
C VAL A 266 -2.86 1.40 13.33
N PHE A 267 -3.22 0.81 12.19
CA PHE A 267 -3.72 -0.56 12.10
C PHE A 267 -2.79 -1.38 11.21
N THR A 268 -2.30 -2.51 11.72
CA THR A 268 -1.38 -3.36 10.97
C THR A 268 -2.01 -4.73 10.75
N SER A 269 -1.90 -5.25 9.53
CA SER A 269 -2.16 -6.66 9.19
C SER A 269 -0.90 -7.29 8.61
N LEU A 270 -0.55 -8.49 9.09
CA LEU A 270 0.53 -9.31 8.55
C LEU A 270 0.12 -10.17 7.34
N TYR A 271 -1.02 -9.85 6.74
CA TYR A 271 -1.59 -10.51 5.57
C TYR A 271 -2.03 -9.44 4.57
N GLY A 272 -2.61 -9.85 3.44
CA GLY A 272 -3.11 -8.88 2.48
C GLY A 272 -2.92 -9.22 1.01
N THR A 273 -2.43 -10.42 0.68
CA THR A 273 -2.31 -10.83 -0.73
C THR A 273 -3.70 -10.79 -1.38
N PRO A 274 -3.83 -10.50 -2.68
CA PRO A 274 -5.14 -10.32 -3.30
C PRO A 274 -6.01 -11.59 -3.21
N GLU A 275 -5.39 -12.77 -3.13
CA GLU A 275 -6.09 -14.03 -2.82
C GLU A 275 -6.77 -14.05 -1.43
N ASP A 276 -6.19 -13.36 -0.43
CA ASP A 276 -6.80 -13.21 0.90
C ASP A 276 -8.07 -12.37 0.83
N LEU A 277 -8.09 -11.36 -0.07
CA LEU A 277 -9.26 -10.52 -0.31
C LEU A 277 -10.40 -11.30 -0.98
N THR A 278 -10.25 -12.57 -1.35
CA THR A 278 -11.41 -13.38 -1.78
C THR A 278 -12.27 -13.82 -0.59
N ASN A 279 -11.70 -13.88 0.63
CA ASN A 279 -12.41 -14.13 1.87
C ASN A 279 -13.12 -12.86 2.36
N GLU A 280 -14.46 -12.90 2.51
CA GLU A 280 -15.24 -11.73 2.96
C GLU A 280 -14.87 -11.28 4.38
N GLY A 281 -14.62 -12.22 5.29
CA GLY A 281 -14.20 -11.92 6.66
C GLY A 281 -12.91 -11.10 6.70
N TYR A 282 -11.93 -11.48 5.87
CA TYR A 282 -10.67 -10.74 5.74
C TYR A 282 -10.87 -9.37 5.09
N ARG A 283 -11.67 -9.27 4.01
CA ARG A 283 -12.03 -7.96 3.43
C ARG A 283 -12.66 -7.05 4.48
N ARG A 284 -13.59 -7.57 5.28
CA ARG A 284 -14.25 -6.83 6.35
C ARG A 284 -13.27 -6.37 7.42
N LEU A 285 -12.37 -7.24 7.85
CA LEU A 285 -11.31 -6.90 8.80
C LEU A 285 -10.48 -5.70 8.30
N MET A 286 -10.07 -5.72 7.03
CA MET A 286 -9.30 -4.63 6.42
C MET A 286 -10.10 -3.33 6.28
N ILE A 287 -11.34 -3.38 5.79
CA ILE A 287 -12.19 -2.19 5.63
C ILE A 287 -12.53 -1.58 6.99
N ASN A 288 -12.87 -2.39 7.99
CA ASN A 288 -13.12 -1.90 9.34
C ASN A 288 -11.86 -1.26 9.96
N GLY A 289 -10.68 -1.84 9.71
CA GLY A 289 -9.39 -1.29 10.15
C GLY A 289 -9.08 0.07 9.53
N ILE A 290 -9.38 0.24 8.25
CA ILE A 290 -9.26 1.53 7.53
C ILE A 290 -10.19 2.59 8.14
N PHE A 291 -11.45 2.22 8.40
CA PHE A 291 -12.41 3.12 9.06
C PHE A 291 -11.93 3.53 10.45
N TRP A 292 -11.46 2.58 11.26
CA TRP A 292 -10.92 2.86 12.58
C TRP A 292 -9.69 3.77 12.51
N ALA A 293 -8.76 3.53 11.58
CA ALA A 293 -7.57 4.39 11.45
C ALA A 293 -7.94 5.85 11.11
N LEU A 294 -9.04 6.06 10.38
CA LEU A 294 -9.60 7.37 10.04
C LEU A 294 -10.45 8.01 11.14
N GLY A 295 -10.65 7.37 12.29
CA GLY A 295 -11.55 7.86 13.33
C GLY A 295 -13.04 7.69 13.03
N LEU A 296 -13.39 6.71 12.20
CA LEU A 296 -14.76 6.43 11.75
C LEU A 296 -15.35 5.15 12.36
N GLU A 297 -14.83 4.69 13.50
CA GLU A 297 -15.24 3.47 14.20
C GLU A 297 -16.74 3.41 14.56
N ASP A 298 -17.39 4.56 14.75
CA ASP A 298 -18.83 4.63 15.01
C ASP A 298 -19.67 4.25 13.79
N SER A 299 -19.09 4.37 12.59
CA SER A 299 -19.73 3.97 11.33
C SER A 299 -19.47 2.51 10.97
N VAL A 300 -18.63 1.80 11.74
CA VAL A 300 -18.36 0.38 11.52
C VAL A 300 -19.51 -0.46 12.09
N THR A 301 -20.30 -1.02 11.19
CA THR A 301 -21.42 -1.93 11.49
C THR A 301 -21.11 -3.35 10.99
N PRO A 302 -21.73 -4.40 11.57
CA PRO A 302 -21.58 -5.77 11.06
C PRO A 302 -21.97 -5.93 9.58
N GLU A 303 -22.85 -5.06 9.07
CA GLU A 303 -23.40 -5.06 7.71
C GLU A 303 -22.68 -4.09 6.75
N LEU A 304 -21.61 -3.41 7.20
CA LEU A 304 -20.84 -2.48 6.36
C LEU A 304 -20.50 -3.12 5.02
N ASN A 305 -20.74 -2.43 3.90
CA ASN A 305 -20.61 -3.05 2.59
C ASN A 305 -19.13 -3.29 2.21
N VAL A 306 -18.75 -4.54 2.05
CA VAL A 306 -17.39 -4.99 1.71
C VAL A 306 -17.37 -5.85 0.43
N ALA A 307 -18.44 -5.75 -0.37
CA ALA A 307 -18.54 -6.41 -1.65
C ALA A 307 -17.45 -5.88 -2.59
N LEU A 308 -16.85 -6.79 -3.37
CA LEU A 308 -15.90 -6.41 -4.41
C LEU A 308 -16.59 -5.57 -5.48
N VAL A 309 -15.84 -4.64 -6.07
CA VAL A 309 -16.31 -3.74 -7.11
C VAL A 309 -15.58 -4.06 -8.42
N GLY A 310 -16.34 -4.57 -9.38
CA GLY A 310 -15.83 -5.10 -10.64
C GLY A 310 -15.28 -6.53 -10.54
N PRO A 311 -14.84 -7.10 -11.67
CA PRO A 311 -14.26 -8.44 -11.71
C PRO A 311 -12.95 -8.51 -10.91
N PHE A 312 -12.87 -9.45 -9.97
CA PHE A 312 -11.68 -9.70 -9.18
C PHE A 312 -11.34 -11.18 -9.21
N LYS A 313 -10.31 -11.52 -9.98
CA LYS A 313 -9.80 -12.88 -10.10
C LYS A 313 -8.28 -12.79 -9.97
N PRO A 314 -7.75 -12.80 -8.74
CA PRO A 314 -6.37 -12.42 -8.48
C PRO A 314 -5.37 -13.43 -9.02
N ASN A 315 -4.18 -12.95 -9.39
CA ASN A 315 -3.07 -13.82 -9.70
C ASN A 315 -2.52 -14.45 -8.42
N THR A 316 -2.13 -15.71 -8.47
CA THR A 316 -1.49 -16.37 -7.32
C THR A 316 -0.19 -15.66 -6.95
N PHE A 317 -0.09 -15.28 -5.69
CA PHE A 317 1.09 -14.55 -5.20
C PHE A 317 2.36 -15.41 -5.30
N GLY A 318 3.49 -14.74 -5.44
CA GLY A 318 4.77 -15.39 -5.60
C GLY A 318 5.81 -14.44 -6.16
N ASN A 319 7.07 -14.75 -5.85
CA ASN A 319 8.18 -13.90 -6.24
C ASN A 319 8.22 -13.70 -7.76
N GLN A 320 8.11 -12.44 -8.19
CA GLN A 320 8.14 -12.05 -9.61
C GLN A 320 7.06 -12.72 -10.49
N LYS A 321 5.94 -13.13 -9.89
CA LYS A 321 4.75 -13.62 -10.62
C LYS A 321 3.73 -12.51 -10.87
N HIS A 322 4.18 -11.27 -11.02
CA HIS A 322 3.28 -10.17 -11.29
C HIS A 322 2.82 -10.15 -12.75
N ALA A 323 1.64 -9.62 -12.94
CA ALA A 323 1.07 -9.33 -14.24
C ALA A 323 1.94 -8.25 -14.94
N ARG A 324 2.42 -8.52 -16.16
CA ARG A 324 3.33 -7.63 -16.95
C ARG A 324 2.59 -6.85 -18.04
N GLY A 325 3.15 -5.73 -18.51
CA GLY A 325 2.54 -4.95 -19.60
C GLY A 325 1.37 -4.07 -19.16
N ILE A 326 1.20 -3.86 -17.85
CA ILE A 326 0.06 -3.15 -17.28
C ILE A 326 0.48 -1.78 -16.84
N LYS A 327 -0.31 -0.78 -17.24
CA LYS A 327 -0.20 0.60 -16.77
C LYS A 327 -1.36 0.94 -15.83
N PRO A 328 -1.24 1.95 -14.96
CA PRO A 328 -2.30 2.33 -14.02
C PRO A 328 -3.68 2.51 -14.67
N GLU A 329 -3.74 3.03 -15.90
CA GLU A 329 -5.00 3.30 -16.61
C GLU A 329 -5.80 2.03 -16.90
N ALA A 330 -5.16 0.85 -16.95
CA ALA A 330 -5.85 -0.43 -17.09
C ALA A 330 -6.81 -0.71 -15.92
N TYR A 331 -6.58 -0.07 -14.77
CA TYR A 331 -7.41 -0.19 -13.58
C TYR A 331 -8.40 0.97 -13.39
N ALA A 332 -8.43 1.99 -14.26
CA ALA A 332 -9.21 3.21 -14.04
C ALA A 332 -10.72 2.99 -13.82
N GLY A 333 -11.33 2.05 -14.55
CA GLY A 333 -12.77 1.78 -14.43
C GLY A 333 -13.10 0.90 -13.23
N PHE A 334 -14.18 1.22 -12.49
CA PHE A 334 -14.70 0.37 -11.42
C PHE A 334 -15.04 -1.06 -11.88
N GLU A 335 -15.40 -1.24 -13.15
CA GLU A 335 -15.71 -2.53 -13.76
C GLU A 335 -14.53 -3.16 -14.53
N SER A 336 -13.38 -2.47 -14.61
CA SER A 336 -12.18 -3.05 -15.23
C SER A 336 -11.66 -4.22 -14.39
N PRO A 337 -11.18 -5.32 -14.98
CA PRO A 337 -10.70 -6.44 -14.20
C PRO A 337 -9.47 -6.07 -13.35
N ILE A 338 -9.40 -6.59 -12.13
CA ILE A 338 -8.19 -6.60 -11.30
C ILE A 338 -7.81 -8.06 -11.05
N PRO A 339 -6.60 -8.48 -11.46
CA PRO A 339 -5.66 -7.82 -12.37
C PRO A 339 -6.22 -7.61 -13.77
N ALA A 340 -5.61 -6.70 -14.53
CA ALA A 340 -6.05 -6.33 -15.86
C ALA A 340 -5.93 -7.50 -16.85
N HIS A 341 -4.99 -8.41 -16.56
CA HIS A 341 -4.90 -9.76 -17.11
C HIS A 341 -4.60 -10.76 -15.99
N ASN A 342 -5.39 -11.84 -15.95
CA ASN A 342 -5.24 -12.92 -14.97
C ASN A 342 -4.37 -14.08 -15.53
N ASP A 343 -3.32 -13.76 -16.27
CA ASP A 343 -2.40 -14.72 -16.86
C ASP A 343 -0.95 -14.29 -16.59
N VAL A 344 -0.15 -15.18 -15.99
CA VAL A 344 1.28 -14.95 -15.76
C VAL A 344 2.19 -15.94 -16.51
N PRO A 345 2.25 -15.92 -17.85
CA PRO A 345 3.39 -16.46 -18.60
C PRO A 345 4.37 -15.36 -19.07
N LYS A 346 5.61 -15.79 -19.27
CA LYS A 346 6.88 -15.02 -19.34
C LYS A 346 6.89 -13.73 -20.14
#